data_AF-A0A7I4YCU5-F1
#
_entry.id   AF-A0A7I4YCU5-F1
#
_cell.length_a   1.000
_cell.length_b   1.000
_cell.length_c   1.000
_cell.angle_alpha   90.00
_cell.angle_beta   90.00
_cell.angle_gamma   90.00
#
_symmetry.space_group_name_H-M   'P 1'
#
loop_
_entity.id
_entity.type
_entity.pdbx_description
1 polymer ?
#
loop_
_entity_poly.entity_id
_entity_poly.type
_entity_poly.pdbx_seq_one_letter_code
_entity_poly.pdbx_strand_id
1 'polypeptide(L)'
;SSLQKKLPILRKELMSSLVLGNNPKSRPLSSVLGRTPGTRFSRQAVKRTPYTRRNNMGPCMAKFGKVTVFIGYLENALRGKMYRVARRSMKCYLKGVNYQLVTVNLENDERTKEKCQKYKMYLFKRHCIAAEYLKNTDWMLVLDADTGVVNPSHCIEEWIDDRVDVLVYERFFNSEISAASFMVRNSKFGRDFLMKWADREFTLHEGWNGLDNGVLHLHVLDTLIPDAIQERKNCHDVWLNATSYDTYMAVVSCVRQALGATHLWPGKSRFYRKAHGWVRDGYLADGKTELASFGKYLGETYPSYGKQVFFLAMPVIGECYPDCERLT
;
A
#
# COMPACT_ATOMS: atom_id res chain seq x y z
N SER A 1 7.71 -48.60 -2.62
CA SER A 1 8.49 -49.04 -1.44
C SER A 1 8.72 -47.82 -0.56
N SER A 2 7.95 -47.64 0.52
CA SER A 2 8.33 -48.05 1.88
C SER A 2 9.67 -47.43 2.31
N LEU A 3 9.73 -46.50 3.27
CA LEU A 3 9.45 -46.78 4.68
C LEU A 3 8.94 -45.55 5.43
N GLN A 4 7.77 -45.71 6.06
CA GLN A 4 7.43 -45.14 7.37
C GLN A 4 7.68 -46.23 8.43
N LYS A 5 8.24 -45.85 9.60
CA LYS A 5 7.95 -46.35 10.98
C LYS A 5 8.97 -45.72 11.97
N LYS A 6 8.56 -44.75 12.81
CA LYS A 6 8.03 -44.86 14.21
C LYS A 6 9.15 -45.01 15.28
N LEU A 7 9.47 -43.94 16.05
CA LEU A 7 9.07 -43.57 17.45
C LEU A 7 10.12 -44.03 18.51
N PRO A 8 10.19 -43.53 19.79
CA PRO A 8 9.25 -42.67 20.55
C PRO A 8 9.85 -41.54 21.47
N ILE A 9 9.01 -40.56 21.81
CA ILE A 9 8.72 -39.95 23.14
C ILE A 9 9.87 -39.75 24.16
N LEU A 10 10.15 -38.48 24.52
CA LEU A 10 10.22 -38.06 25.93
C LEU A 10 9.68 -36.63 26.11
N ARG A 11 8.36 -36.50 26.05
CA ARG A 11 7.62 -35.29 26.40
C ARG A 11 7.32 -35.33 27.91
N LYS A 12 8.33 -35.16 28.77
CA LYS A 12 8.11 -35.04 30.23
C LYS A 12 9.17 -34.31 31.06
N GLU A 13 10.22 -33.73 30.47
CA GLU A 13 11.26 -33.01 31.24
C GLU A 13 11.40 -31.51 30.95
N LEU A 14 10.53 -30.92 30.11
CA LEU A 14 10.50 -29.47 29.88
C LEU A 14 9.28 -28.76 30.50
N MET A 15 8.74 -29.31 31.59
CA MET A 15 7.63 -28.74 32.37
C MET A 15 7.93 -28.80 33.88
N SER A 16 9.16 -28.49 34.28
CA SER A 16 9.60 -28.53 35.69
C SER A 16 10.44 -27.33 36.14
N SER A 17 10.41 -26.20 35.42
CA SER A 17 11.17 -25.00 35.82
C SER A 17 10.38 -23.71 35.65
N LEU A 18 9.11 -23.71 36.05
CA LEU A 18 8.33 -22.49 36.31
C LEU A 18 7.47 -22.70 37.57
N VAL A 19 8.12 -22.93 38.71
CA VAL A 19 7.51 -22.75 40.03
C VAL A 19 7.67 -21.27 40.38
N LEU A 20 6.68 -20.46 39.99
CA LEU A 20 6.55 -19.09 40.50
C LEU A 20 5.94 -19.17 41.91
N GLY A 21 6.77 -18.89 42.91
CA GLY A 21 6.35 -18.78 44.30
C GLY A 21 5.31 -17.67 44.48
N ASN A 22 4.23 -18.02 45.17
CA ASN A 22 3.20 -17.09 45.65
C ASN A 22 3.82 -16.10 46.65
N ASN A 23 3.85 -14.81 46.30
CA ASN A 23 4.16 -13.74 47.25
C ASN A 23 3.09 -12.64 47.15
N PRO A 24 2.17 -12.52 48.13
CA PRO A 24 1.04 -11.60 48.05
C PRO A 24 1.44 -10.25 48.64
N LYS A 25 1.98 -9.34 47.81
CA LYS A 25 2.09 -7.89 48.08
C LYS A 25 2.58 -7.16 46.83
N SER A 26 1.70 -6.92 45.86
CA SER A 26 1.91 -5.88 44.84
C SER A 26 0.63 -5.10 44.63
N ARG A 27 0.65 -3.83 45.08
CA ARG A 27 -0.39 -2.83 44.87
C ARG A 27 -0.42 -2.43 43.39
N PRO A 28 -1.58 -2.04 42.83
CA PRO A 28 -1.66 -1.61 41.43
C PRO A 28 -0.96 -0.27 41.23
N LEU A 29 0.01 -0.21 40.31
CA LEU A 29 0.57 1.04 39.78
C LEU A 29 -0.51 1.76 38.96
N SER A 30 -1.28 2.60 39.64
CA SER A 30 -2.22 3.55 39.04
C SER A 30 -2.03 4.93 39.67
N SER A 31 -0.80 5.45 39.68
CA SER A 31 -0.57 6.81 40.20
C SER A 31 0.79 7.42 39.84
N VAL A 32 1.24 7.36 38.59
CA VAL A 32 2.30 8.27 38.10
C VAL A 32 2.03 8.64 36.64
N LEU A 33 1.04 9.50 36.40
CA LEU A 33 0.96 10.31 35.18
C LEU A 33 1.21 11.75 35.59
N GLY A 34 2.46 12.19 35.41
CA GLY A 34 2.85 13.59 35.53
C GLY A 34 2.09 14.42 34.50
N ARG A 35 1.43 15.48 34.96
CA ARG A 35 0.71 16.44 34.12
C ARG A 35 1.73 17.22 33.27
N THR A 36 1.78 16.96 31.98
CA THR A 36 2.29 17.91 30.98
C THR A 36 1.20 18.95 30.66
N PRO A 37 1.51 20.25 30.55
CA PRO A 37 0.52 21.27 30.21
C PRO A 37 -0.03 21.02 28.80
N GLY A 38 -1.34 20.76 28.72
CA GLY A 38 -2.02 20.49 27.47
C GLY A 38 -2.16 21.73 26.60
N THR A 39 -1.44 21.78 25.49
CA THR A 39 -1.84 22.55 24.31
C THR A 39 -3.07 21.84 23.72
N ARG A 40 -4.25 22.28 24.13
CA ARG A 40 -5.53 21.82 23.60
C ARG A 40 -5.69 22.38 22.18
N PHE A 41 -5.01 21.79 21.20
CA PHE A 41 -5.33 22.02 19.80
C PHE A 41 -6.72 21.44 19.55
N SER A 42 -7.72 22.32 19.56
CA SER A 42 -9.01 22.08 18.94
C SER A 42 -8.81 21.91 17.43
N ARG A 43 -8.27 20.76 16.99
CA ARG A 43 -8.33 20.35 15.59
C ARG A 43 -9.74 19.85 15.34
N GLN A 44 -10.60 20.73 14.84
CA GLN A 44 -11.84 20.30 14.21
C GLN A 44 -11.44 19.25 13.16
N ALA A 45 -11.88 18.01 13.34
CA ALA A 45 -11.51 16.92 12.44
C ALA A 45 -12.03 17.26 11.04
N VAL A 46 -11.12 17.54 10.10
CA VAL A 46 -11.49 17.78 8.69
C VAL A 46 -12.24 16.54 8.22
N LYS A 47 -13.48 16.72 7.78
CA LYS A 47 -14.30 15.63 7.21
C LYS A 47 -13.91 15.46 5.75
N ARG A 48 -13.91 14.21 5.28
CA ARG A 48 -13.67 13.88 3.87
C ARG A 48 -14.81 14.47 3.04
N THR A 49 -14.50 15.10 1.93
CA THR A 49 -15.52 15.53 0.98
C THR A 49 -16.22 14.30 0.38
N PRO A 50 -17.56 14.19 0.51
CA PRO A 50 -18.28 13.05 -0.03
C PRO A 50 -18.32 13.12 -1.57
N TYR A 51 -18.23 11.96 -2.21
CA TYR A 51 -18.35 11.82 -3.65
C TYR A 51 -19.49 10.86 -4.00
N THR A 52 -20.44 11.33 -4.79
CA THR A 52 -21.58 10.52 -5.23
C THR A 52 -21.17 9.74 -6.47
N ARG A 53 -21.42 8.42 -6.49
CA ARG A 53 -21.16 7.59 -7.66
C ARG A 53 -21.95 8.09 -8.87
N ARG A 54 -21.34 7.99 -10.06
CA ARG A 54 -22.02 8.29 -11.33
C ARG A 54 -23.17 7.30 -11.58
N ASN A 55 -24.27 7.79 -12.12
CA ASN A 55 -25.42 6.97 -12.50
C ASN A 55 -25.33 6.60 -13.99
N ASN A 56 -25.66 5.35 -14.35
CA ASN A 56 -25.74 4.87 -15.73
C ASN A 56 -24.57 5.27 -16.64
N MET A 57 -23.34 5.14 -16.13
CA MET A 57 -22.14 5.53 -16.88
C MET A 57 -22.11 7.01 -17.34
N GLY A 58 -22.86 7.88 -16.66
CA GLY A 58 -22.85 9.33 -16.87
C GLY A 58 -21.52 9.99 -16.49
N PRO A 59 -21.37 11.31 -16.70
CA PRO A 59 -20.11 12.00 -16.47
C PRO A 59 -19.63 11.87 -15.03
N CYS A 60 -18.31 11.82 -14.84
CA CYS A 60 -17.72 11.97 -13.52
C CYS A 60 -17.70 13.45 -13.14
N MET A 61 -18.32 13.76 -12.00
CA MET A 61 -18.27 15.10 -11.41
C MET A 61 -16.84 15.44 -11.02
N ALA A 62 -16.35 16.62 -11.39
CA ALA A 62 -15.01 17.08 -11.05
C ALA A 62 -15.05 17.88 -9.74
N LYS A 63 -14.96 17.22 -8.58
CA LYS A 63 -14.91 17.88 -7.26
C LYS A 63 -13.50 18.22 -6.81
N PHE A 64 -12.49 17.47 -7.29
CA PHE A 64 -11.11 17.59 -6.82
C PHE A 64 -10.19 18.29 -7.84
N GLY A 65 -10.77 19.15 -8.68
CA GLY A 65 -10.05 19.91 -9.69
C GLY A 65 -9.65 19.05 -10.88
N LYS A 66 -8.47 19.33 -11.44
CA LYS A 66 -7.92 18.57 -12.55
C LYS A 66 -7.36 17.24 -12.05
N VAL A 67 -7.94 16.15 -12.51
CA VAL A 67 -7.47 14.78 -12.22
C VAL A 67 -6.81 14.18 -13.46
N THR A 68 -5.56 13.72 -13.29
CA THR A 68 -4.75 13.14 -14.37
C THR A 68 -4.42 11.68 -14.08
N VAL A 69 -4.57 10.82 -15.08
CA VAL A 69 -4.01 9.47 -15.09
C VAL A 69 -2.61 9.54 -15.70
N PHE A 70 -1.60 9.12 -14.94
CA PHE A 70 -0.21 9.06 -15.38
C PHE A 70 0.21 7.60 -15.55
N ILE A 71 0.77 7.28 -16.71
CA ILE A 71 1.31 5.96 -17.04
C ILE A 71 2.73 6.13 -17.59
N GLY A 72 3.72 5.62 -16.84
CA GLY A 72 5.09 5.48 -17.33
C GLY A 72 5.25 4.16 -18.09
N TYR A 73 5.96 4.16 -19.22
CA TYR A 73 6.22 2.94 -19.97
C TYR A 73 7.65 2.88 -20.52
N LEU A 74 8.08 1.67 -20.85
CA LEU A 74 9.28 1.40 -21.65
C LEU A 74 8.85 0.92 -23.04
N GLU A 75 9.57 1.31 -24.09
CA GLU A 75 9.16 1.04 -25.48
C GLU A 75 8.99 -0.47 -25.74
N ASN A 76 9.90 -1.28 -25.19
CA ASN A 76 9.84 -2.74 -25.31
C ASN A 76 8.62 -3.35 -24.60
N ALA A 77 8.17 -2.76 -23.48
CA ALA A 77 7.02 -3.25 -22.74
C ALA A 77 5.71 -3.14 -23.55
N LEU A 78 5.60 -2.14 -24.42
CA LEU A 78 4.40 -1.90 -25.24
C LEU A 78 4.08 -3.04 -26.22
N ARG A 79 5.05 -3.92 -26.52
CA ARG A 79 4.87 -5.08 -27.40
C ARG A 79 4.12 -6.23 -26.73
N GLY A 80 4.06 -6.25 -25.39
CA GLY A 80 3.41 -7.30 -24.63
C GLY A 80 1.88 -7.32 -24.80
N LYS A 81 1.29 -8.52 -24.90
CA LYS A 81 -0.17 -8.71 -25.01
C LYS A 81 -0.92 -8.06 -23.83
N MET A 82 -0.42 -8.19 -22.61
CA MET A 82 -1.05 -7.65 -21.40
C MET A 82 -1.10 -6.12 -21.41
N TYR A 83 0.03 -5.46 -21.69
CA TYR A 83 0.12 -4.00 -21.86
C TYR A 83 -0.87 -3.48 -22.91
N ARG A 84 -1.03 -4.21 -24.03
CA ARG A 84 -2.00 -3.83 -25.07
C ARG A 84 -3.44 -3.86 -24.57
N VAL A 85 -3.83 -4.87 -23.78
CA VAL A 85 -5.17 -4.96 -23.19
C VAL A 85 -5.39 -3.86 -22.16
N ALA A 86 -4.46 -3.70 -21.22
CA ALA A 86 -4.48 -2.65 -20.20
C ALA A 86 -4.67 -1.26 -20.83
N ARG A 87 -3.79 -0.90 -21.78
CA ARG A 87 -3.86 0.38 -22.49
C ARG A 87 -5.17 0.58 -23.25
N ARG A 88 -5.70 -0.46 -23.91
CA ARG A 88 -6.99 -0.37 -24.63
C ARG A 88 -8.16 -0.17 -23.67
N SER A 89 -8.19 -0.89 -22.55
CA SER A 89 -9.23 -0.74 -21.52
C SER A 89 -9.21 0.66 -20.91
N MET A 90 -8.02 1.20 -20.59
CA MET A 90 -7.86 2.56 -20.08
C MET A 90 -8.31 3.61 -21.09
N LYS A 91 -7.90 3.48 -22.36
CA LYS A 91 -8.39 4.37 -23.44
C LYS A 91 -9.91 4.30 -23.61
N CYS A 92 -10.53 3.14 -23.43
CA CYS A 92 -11.98 2.98 -23.49
C CYS A 92 -12.66 3.73 -22.34
N TYR A 93 -12.20 3.51 -21.11
CA TYR A 93 -12.70 4.20 -19.92
C TYR A 93 -12.62 5.72 -20.08
N LEU A 94 -11.48 6.24 -20.52
CA LEU A 94 -11.23 7.68 -20.70
C LEU A 94 -12.08 8.33 -21.80
N LYS A 95 -12.74 7.58 -22.68
CA LYS A 95 -13.74 8.15 -23.61
C LYS A 95 -15.04 8.52 -22.92
N GLY A 96 -15.34 7.90 -21.78
CA GLY A 96 -16.58 8.10 -21.02
C GLY A 96 -16.44 9.01 -19.79
N VAL A 97 -15.27 9.63 -19.61
CA VAL A 97 -14.93 10.52 -18.48
C VAL A 97 -14.03 11.64 -18.97
N ASN A 98 -13.89 12.71 -18.18
CA ASN A 98 -13.09 13.89 -18.55
C ASN A 98 -11.71 13.94 -17.86
N TYR A 99 -11.10 12.78 -17.61
CA TYR A 99 -9.75 12.73 -17.02
C TYR A 99 -8.68 12.85 -18.10
N GLN A 100 -7.61 13.61 -17.81
CA GLN A 100 -6.47 13.69 -18.72
C GLN A 100 -5.62 12.42 -18.60
N LEU A 101 -5.22 11.84 -19.73
CA LEU A 101 -4.18 10.81 -19.76
C LEU A 101 -2.84 11.41 -20.15
N VAL A 102 -1.82 11.11 -19.35
CA VAL A 102 -0.42 11.41 -19.62
C VAL A 102 0.34 10.09 -19.68
N THR A 103 0.85 9.74 -20.86
CA THR A 103 1.71 8.57 -21.06
C THR A 103 3.13 9.05 -21.33
N VAL A 104 4.09 8.56 -20.56
CA VAL A 104 5.49 9.02 -20.64
C VAL A 104 6.43 7.84 -20.86
N ASN A 105 7.31 7.94 -21.85
CA ASN A 105 8.40 7.01 -22.00
C ASN A 105 9.46 7.33 -20.93
N LEU A 106 9.74 6.38 -20.04
CA LEU A 106 10.63 6.57 -18.90
C LEU A 106 12.12 6.71 -19.30
N GLU A 107 12.48 6.44 -20.56
CA GLU A 107 13.86 6.48 -21.07
C GLU A 107 14.22 7.83 -21.69
N ASN A 108 13.30 8.43 -22.45
CA ASN A 108 13.61 9.54 -23.36
C ASN A 108 12.61 10.70 -23.31
N ASP A 109 11.87 10.86 -22.22
CA ASP A 109 11.02 12.04 -22.00
C ASP A 109 11.86 13.31 -21.86
N GLU A 110 11.89 14.13 -22.92
CA GLU A 110 12.71 15.36 -22.97
C GLU A 110 12.41 16.34 -21.82
N ARG A 111 11.16 16.37 -21.33
CA ARG A 111 10.75 17.23 -20.21
C ARG A 111 11.49 16.88 -18.90
N THR A 112 11.77 15.60 -18.67
CA THR A 112 12.32 15.11 -17.41
C THR A 112 13.71 14.51 -17.53
N LYS A 113 14.22 14.36 -18.77
CA LYS A 113 15.54 13.81 -19.09
C LYS A 113 16.64 14.41 -18.21
N GLU A 114 16.81 15.72 -18.20
CA GLU A 114 17.87 16.38 -17.42
C GLU A 114 17.64 16.30 -15.90
N LYS A 115 16.39 16.44 -15.45
CA LYS A 115 16.06 16.48 -14.01
C LYS A 115 16.13 15.10 -13.35
N CYS A 116 15.73 14.07 -14.08
CA CYS A 116 15.62 12.70 -13.60
C CYS A 116 16.73 11.79 -14.12
N GLN A 117 17.75 12.31 -14.84
CA GLN A 117 18.89 11.52 -15.36
C GLN A 117 19.69 10.81 -14.27
N LYS A 118 19.70 11.35 -13.04
CA LYS A 118 20.47 10.76 -11.93
C LYS A 118 19.94 9.37 -11.52
N TYR A 119 18.67 9.09 -11.79
CA TYR A 119 18.05 7.80 -11.51
C TYR A 119 18.33 6.84 -12.66
N LYS A 120 18.96 5.70 -12.38
CA LYS A 120 19.29 4.69 -13.39
C LYS A 120 18.15 3.68 -13.52
N MET A 121 17.52 3.34 -12.41
CA MET A 121 16.43 2.36 -12.35
C MET A 121 15.09 2.99 -12.71
N TYR A 122 14.40 2.45 -13.72
CA TYR A 122 13.14 3.02 -14.23
C TYR A 122 12.01 3.08 -13.20
N LEU A 123 11.96 2.11 -12.28
CA LEU A 123 10.97 2.07 -11.19
C LEU A 123 11.11 3.29 -10.27
N PHE A 124 12.35 3.69 -9.93
CA PHE A 124 12.61 4.89 -9.13
C PHE A 124 12.47 6.17 -9.95
N LYS A 125 12.98 6.17 -11.20
CA LYS A 125 12.86 7.30 -12.13
C LYS A 125 11.41 7.69 -12.37
N ARG A 126 10.47 6.72 -12.44
CA ARG A 126 9.02 6.96 -12.56
C ARG A 126 8.51 7.94 -11.51
N HIS A 127 8.97 7.87 -10.26
CA HIS A 127 8.50 8.78 -9.21
C HIS A 127 9.00 10.23 -9.43
N CYS A 128 10.25 10.41 -9.88
CA CYS A 128 10.75 11.74 -10.27
C CYS A 128 9.96 12.32 -11.44
N ILE A 129 9.71 11.52 -12.48
CA ILE A 129 8.94 11.94 -13.66
C ILE A 129 7.52 12.29 -13.24
N ALA A 130 6.85 11.44 -12.46
CA ALA A 130 5.52 11.71 -11.92
C ALA A 130 5.49 13.03 -11.13
N ALA A 131 6.50 13.33 -10.31
CA ALA A 131 6.59 14.57 -9.56
C ALA A 131 6.69 15.83 -10.46
N GLU A 132 7.38 15.73 -11.60
CA GLU A 132 7.46 16.82 -12.56
C GLU A 132 6.12 17.03 -13.28
N TYR A 133 5.44 15.97 -13.69
CA TYR A 133 4.13 16.05 -14.35
C TYR A 133 3.00 16.43 -13.37
N LEU A 134 3.14 16.10 -12.09
CA LEU A 134 2.18 16.43 -11.03
C LEU A 134 1.95 17.94 -10.92
N LYS A 135 2.94 18.76 -11.29
CA LYS A 135 2.85 20.23 -11.29
C LYS A 135 1.73 20.79 -12.19
N ASN A 136 1.23 20.01 -13.15
CA ASN A 136 0.21 20.43 -14.12
C ASN A 136 -1.21 19.93 -13.81
N THR A 137 -1.42 19.34 -12.63
CA THR A 137 -2.69 18.75 -12.24
C THR A 137 -2.96 19.01 -10.75
N ASP A 138 -4.17 18.78 -10.27
CA ASP A 138 -4.50 18.89 -8.84
C ASP A 138 -4.33 17.54 -8.14
N TRP A 139 -4.71 16.47 -8.84
CA TRP A 139 -4.53 15.09 -8.42
C TRP A 139 -4.03 14.21 -9.57
N MET A 140 -3.13 13.30 -9.26
CA MET A 140 -2.60 12.33 -10.21
C MET A 140 -2.84 10.91 -9.70
N LEU A 141 -3.47 10.08 -10.51
CA LEU A 141 -3.47 8.63 -10.37
C LEU A 141 -2.29 8.08 -11.17
N VAL A 142 -1.28 7.56 -10.48
CA VAL A 142 -0.13 6.90 -11.10
C VAL A 142 -0.44 5.41 -11.23
N LEU A 143 -0.21 4.84 -12.41
CA LEU A 143 -0.42 3.43 -12.72
C LEU A 143 0.78 2.83 -13.44
N ASP A 144 1.07 1.57 -13.17
CA ASP A 144 1.88 0.73 -14.06
C ASP A 144 1.16 0.52 -15.40
N ALA A 145 1.95 0.37 -16.47
CA ALA A 145 1.43 0.31 -17.83
C ALA A 145 0.67 -1.00 -18.15
N ASP A 146 0.75 -2.01 -17.29
CA ASP A 146 -0.01 -3.27 -17.36
C ASP A 146 -1.29 -3.26 -16.49
N THR A 147 -1.65 -2.13 -15.88
CA THR A 147 -2.90 -1.99 -15.13
C THR A 147 -4.09 -1.66 -16.05
N GLY A 148 -5.08 -2.54 -16.11
CA GLY A 148 -6.30 -2.39 -16.91
C GLY A 148 -7.54 -1.95 -16.12
N VAL A 149 -8.54 -1.41 -16.83
CA VAL A 149 -9.85 -1.06 -16.24
C VAL A 149 -10.80 -2.24 -16.36
N VAL A 150 -11.31 -2.71 -15.22
CA VAL A 150 -12.27 -3.82 -15.13
C VAL A 150 -13.69 -3.38 -14.82
N ASN A 151 -13.87 -2.25 -14.14
CA ASN A 151 -15.18 -1.67 -13.85
C ASN A 151 -15.19 -0.18 -14.22
N PRO A 152 -15.70 0.19 -15.40
CA PRO A 152 -15.70 1.57 -15.87
C PRO A 152 -16.81 2.42 -15.23
N SER A 153 -17.63 1.85 -14.35
CA SER A 153 -18.74 2.55 -13.67
C SER A 153 -18.29 3.45 -12.52
N HIS A 154 -17.05 3.33 -12.09
CA HIS A 154 -16.50 4.16 -11.02
C HIS A 154 -15.73 5.36 -11.57
N CYS A 155 -15.82 6.47 -10.84
CA CYS A 155 -14.99 7.65 -11.03
C CYS A 155 -13.75 7.58 -10.14
N ILE A 156 -12.60 8.04 -10.63
CA ILE A 156 -11.35 8.10 -9.84
C ILE A 156 -11.57 8.91 -8.55
N GLU A 157 -12.40 9.95 -8.64
CA GLU A 157 -12.72 10.82 -7.50
C GLU A 157 -13.42 10.12 -6.34
N GLU A 158 -14.03 8.94 -6.54
CA GLU A 158 -14.61 8.14 -5.46
C GLU A 158 -13.57 7.71 -4.42
N TRP A 159 -12.30 7.61 -4.82
CA TRP A 159 -11.19 7.24 -3.95
C TRP A 159 -10.33 8.41 -3.53
N ILE A 160 -10.63 9.64 -3.95
CA ILE A 160 -9.89 10.80 -3.45
C ILE A 160 -10.35 11.10 -2.02
N ASP A 161 -9.38 11.28 -1.11
CA ASP A 161 -9.58 11.74 0.25
C ASP A 161 -8.79 13.03 0.44
N ASP A 162 -9.49 14.16 0.36
CA ASP A 162 -8.93 15.51 0.41
C ASP A 162 -8.37 15.92 1.78
N ARG A 163 -8.46 15.03 2.77
CA ARG A 163 -7.79 15.19 4.07
C ARG A 163 -6.31 14.85 4.02
N VAL A 164 -5.83 14.25 2.93
CA VAL A 164 -4.44 13.80 2.77
C VAL A 164 -3.91 14.16 1.39
N ASP A 165 -2.60 13.98 1.19
CA ASP A 165 -1.92 14.35 -0.05
C ASP A 165 -1.40 13.13 -0.83
N VAL A 166 -1.30 11.97 -0.18
CA VAL A 166 -0.90 10.69 -0.80
C VAL A 166 -1.91 9.62 -0.43
N LEU A 167 -2.32 8.82 -1.41
CA LEU A 167 -3.23 7.70 -1.23
C LEU A 167 -2.54 6.46 -1.77
N VAL A 168 -2.37 5.48 -0.90
CA VAL A 168 -1.86 4.15 -1.25
C VAL A 168 -2.85 3.11 -0.79
N TYR A 169 -2.67 1.87 -1.22
CA TYR A 169 -3.54 0.77 -0.83
C TYR A 169 -2.73 -0.47 -0.49
N GLU A 170 -3.32 -1.30 0.36
CA GLU A 170 -2.84 -2.64 0.64
C GLU A 170 -3.19 -3.56 -0.51
N ARG A 171 -2.19 -4.30 -1.01
CA ARG A 171 -2.39 -5.34 -2.02
C ARG A 171 -3.42 -6.36 -1.55
N PHE A 172 -4.06 -7.02 -2.51
CA PHE A 172 -5.07 -8.00 -2.17
C PHE A 172 -4.45 -9.29 -1.63
N PHE A 173 -3.45 -9.83 -2.31
CA PHE A 173 -2.97 -11.18 -1.98
C PHE A 173 -1.95 -11.23 -0.83
N ASN A 174 -1.29 -10.11 -0.53
CA ASN A 174 -0.38 -10.01 0.61
C ASN A 174 -0.66 -8.70 1.36
N SER A 175 0.12 -8.39 2.39
CA SER A 175 -0.08 -7.19 3.21
C SER A 175 0.85 -6.04 2.83
N GLU A 176 1.40 -6.07 1.62
CA GLU A 176 2.23 -4.99 1.11
C GLU A 176 1.41 -3.74 0.82
N ILE A 177 2.05 -2.59 0.97
CA ILE A 177 1.60 -1.33 0.37
C ILE A 177 2.07 -1.36 -1.09
N SER A 178 1.15 -1.16 -2.02
CA SER A 178 1.45 -1.30 -3.45
C SER A 178 2.13 -0.07 -4.04
N ALA A 179 3.21 -0.28 -4.81
CA ALA A 179 3.84 0.74 -5.66
C ALA A 179 3.29 0.76 -7.09
N ALA A 180 2.57 -0.28 -7.50
CA ALA A 180 2.01 -0.40 -8.84
C ALA A 180 0.99 0.70 -9.14
N SER A 181 0.29 1.18 -8.10
CA SER A 181 -0.55 2.36 -8.22
C SER A 181 -0.69 3.14 -6.91
N PHE A 182 -0.80 4.46 -7.04
CA PHE A 182 -1.04 5.39 -5.94
C PHE A 182 -1.68 6.66 -6.50
N MET A 183 -2.39 7.40 -5.65
CA MET A 183 -2.85 8.75 -5.99
C MET A 183 -2.08 9.78 -5.17
N VAL A 184 -1.77 10.90 -5.79
CA VAL A 184 -0.97 11.97 -5.19
C VAL A 184 -1.53 13.32 -5.58
N ARG A 185 -1.68 14.19 -4.58
CA ARG A 185 -2.10 15.57 -4.74
C ARG A 185 -0.90 16.42 -5.12
N ASN A 186 -1.13 17.43 -5.96
CA ASN A 186 -0.12 18.45 -6.26
C ASN A 186 0.08 19.43 -5.10
N SER A 187 0.63 18.92 -4.00
CA SER A 187 1.03 19.70 -2.84
C SER A 187 2.56 19.64 -2.68
N LYS A 188 3.09 20.46 -1.76
CA LYS A 188 4.50 20.35 -1.37
C LYS A 188 4.80 18.94 -0.84
N PHE A 189 3.95 18.42 0.04
CA PHE A 189 4.13 17.08 0.62
C PHE A 189 4.07 15.99 -0.45
N GLY A 190 3.09 16.03 -1.36
CA GLY A 190 2.94 15.02 -2.42
C GLY A 190 4.14 14.97 -3.37
N ARG A 191 4.64 16.14 -3.80
CA ARG A 191 5.87 16.22 -4.64
C ARG A 191 7.10 15.75 -3.88
N ASP A 192 7.28 16.17 -2.62
CA ASP A 192 8.41 15.76 -1.80
C ASP A 192 8.37 14.24 -1.51
N PHE A 193 7.17 13.66 -1.31
CA PHE A 193 6.99 12.23 -1.12
C PHE A 193 7.52 11.43 -2.32
N LEU A 194 7.18 11.85 -3.54
CA LEU A 194 7.64 11.21 -4.76
C LEU A 194 9.15 11.37 -4.98
N MET A 195 9.69 12.57 -4.77
CA MET A 195 11.12 12.82 -4.94
C MET A 195 11.95 12.01 -3.93
N LYS A 196 11.55 11.99 -2.66
CA LYS A 196 12.23 11.18 -1.64
C LYS A 196 12.09 9.68 -1.87
N TRP A 197 10.98 9.24 -2.48
CA TRP A 197 10.83 7.84 -2.89
C TRP A 197 11.77 7.51 -4.06
N ALA A 198 11.88 8.38 -5.06
CA ALA A 198 12.86 8.23 -6.13
C ALA A 198 14.29 8.16 -5.58
N ASP A 199 14.65 9.02 -4.63
CA ASP A 199 15.96 9.05 -3.97
C ASP A 199 16.31 7.75 -3.22
N ARG A 200 15.32 6.89 -2.93
CA ARG A 200 15.58 5.57 -2.32
C ARG A 200 16.39 4.64 -3.21
N GLU A 201 16.49 4.92 -4.53
CA GLU A 201 17.42 4.20 -5.42
C GLU A 201 18.85 4.19 -4.85
N PHE A 202 19.28 5.31 -4.26
CA PHE A 202 20.64 5.46 -3.71
C PHE A 202 20.82 4.86 -2.32
N THR A 203 19.76 4.27 -1.77
CA THR A 203 19.79 3.59 -0.46
C THR A 203 19.68 2.07 -0.58
N LEU A 204 19.54 1.54 -1.80
CA LEU A 204 19.42 0.11 -2.04
C LEU A 204 20.70 -0.63 -1.62
N HIS A 205 20.51 -1.73 -0.89
CA HIS A 205 21.56 -2.72 -0.65
C HIS A 205 21.55 -3.79 -1.75
N GLU A 206 22.68 -4.49 -1.90
CA GLU A 206 22.88 -5.52 -2.93
C GLU A 206 22.04 -6.80 -2.71
N GLY A 207 21.51 -6.98 -1.50
CA GLY A 207 20.66 -8.12 -1.15
C GLY A 207 19.25 -8.04 -1.71
N TRP A 208 18.36 -8.90 -1.23
CA TRP A 208 16.97 -8.87 -1.64
C TRP A 208 16.29 -7.65 -1.03
N ASN A 209 15.95 -6.65 -1.86
CA ASN A 209 15.47 -5.35 -1.39
C ASN A 209 14.04 -4.98 -1.82
N GLY A 210 13.47 -5.70 -2.80
CA GLY A 210 12.12 -5.49 -3.32
C GLY A 210 11.95 -4.23 -4.19
N LEU A 211 13.04 -3.57 -4.58
CA LEU A 211 13.06 -2.37 -5.43
C LEU A 211 12.18 -1.24 -4.85
N ASP A 212 11.46 -0.51 -5.70
CA ASP A 212 10.63 0.63 -5.31
C ASP A 212 9.50 0.23 -4.37
N ASN A 213 8.84 -0.90 -4.61
CA ASN A 213 7.79 -1.45 -3.75
C ASN A 213 8.33 -1.90 -2.39
N GLY A 214 9.51 -2.53 -2.39
CA GLY A 214 10.18 -2.95 -1.16
C GLY A 214 10.50 -1.79 -0.26
N VAL A 215 11.23 -0.81 -0.80
CA VAL A 215 11.65 0.36 -0.04
C VAL A 215 10.50 1.35 0.24
N LEU A 216 9.37 1.26 -0.46
CA LEU A 216 8.16 2.02 -0.14
C LEU A 216 7.76 1.84 1.32
N HIS A 217 7.86 0.62 1.85
CA HIS A 217 7.52 0.30 3.24
C HIS A 217 8.39 1.08 4.25
N LEU A 218 9.69 1.17 3.98
CA LEU A 218 10.60 1.99 4.79
C LEU A 218 10.34 3.49 4.58
N HIS A 219 10.00 3.88 3.35
CA HIS A 219 9.72 5.26 2.99
C HIS A 219 8.46 5.82 3.67
N VAL A 220 7.36 5.06 3.70
CA VAL A 220 6.18 5.48 4.47
C VAL A 220 6.47 5.49 5.98
N LEU A 221 7.27 4.56 6.49
CA LEU A 221 7.63 4.54 7.91
C LEU A 221 8.41 5.81 8.30
N ASP A 222 9.46 6.14 7.54
CA ASP A 222 10.28 7.35 7.72
C ASP A 222 9.48 8.64 7.55
N THR A 223 8.44 8.64 6.71
CA THR A 223 7.64 9.84 6.42
C THR A 223 6.50 10.08 7.41
N LEU A 224 5.82 9.00 7.83
CA LEU A 224 4.58 9.10 8.58
C LEU A 224 4.82 9.14 10.09
N ILE A 225 5.78 8.36 10.58
CA ILE A 225 6.13 8.25 12.00
C ILE A 225 7.65 8.39 12.22
N PRO A 226 8.24 9.55 11.88
CA PRO A 226 9.69 9.76 12.00
C PRO A 226 10.21 9.61 13.44
N ASP A 227 9.36 9.87 14.43
CA ASP A 227 9.73 9.81 15.85
C ASP A 227 9.82 8.37 16.40
N ALA A 228 9.31 7.38 15.65
CA ALA A 228 9.42 5.95 15.99
C ALA A 228 10.81 5.41 15.64
N ILE A 229 11.85 5.97 16.28
CA ILE A 229 13.26 5.74 15.93
C ILE A 229 13.62 4.26 16.03
N GLN A 230 13.19 3.58 17.10
CA GLN A 230 13.55 2.18 17.34
C GLN A 230 12.84 1.25 16.35
N GLU A 231 11.55 1.47 16.09
CA GLU A 231 10.77 0.70 15.13
C GLU A 231 11.34 0.86 13.72
N ARG A 232 11.70 2.10 13.34
CA ARG A 232 12.37 2.38 12.07
C ARG A 232 13.67 1.62 11.95
N LYS A 233 14.55 1.72 12.96
CA LYS A 233 15.82 0.99 12.98
C LYS A 233 15.60 -0.52 12.84
N ASN A 234 14.68 -1.09 13.62
CA ASN A 234 14.37 -2.52 13.56
C ASN A 234 13.92 -2.96 12.16
N CYS A 235 13.01 -2.20 11.52
CA CYS A 235 12.53 -2.58 10.19
C CYS A 235 13.59 -2.40 9.09
N HIS A 236 14.45 -1.38 9.22
CA HIS A 236 15.62 -1.22 8.35
C HIS A 236 16.61 -2.38 8.51
N ASP A 237 16.90 -2.80 9.75
CA ASP A 237 17.79 -3.94 10.03
C ASP A 237 17.24 -5.25 9.45
N VAL A 238 15.92 -5.48 9.54
CA VAL A 238 15.27 -6.64 8.89
C VAL A 238 15.40 -6.57 7.37
N TRP A 239 15.25 -5.39 6.78
CA TRP A 239 15.35 -5.20 5.33
C TRP A 239 16.77 -5.43 4.82
N LEU A 240 17.79 -4.87 5.48
CA LEU A 240 19.19 -5.06 5.11
C LEU A 240 19.62 -6.53 5.10
N ASN A 241 19.01 -7.35 5.96
CA ASN A 241 19.30 -8.77 6.11
C ASN A 241 18.40 -9.69 5.25
N ALA A 242 17.49 -9.14 4.44
CA ALA A 242 16.63 -9.95 3.58
C ALA A 242 17.44 -10.58 2.42
N THR A 243 17.24 -11.88 2.23
CA THR A 243 17.95 -12.70 1.23
C THR A 243 17.02 -13.32 0.18
N SER A 244 15.71 -13.30 0.44
CA SER A 244 14.66 -13.82 -0.42
C SER A 244 13.36 -13.04 -0.23
N TYR A 245 12.40 -13.25 -1.13
CA TYR A 245 11.04 -12.72 -1.00
C TYR A 245 10.41 -13.09 0.34
N ASP A 246 10.57 -14.34 0.79
CA ASP A 246 10.01 -14.82 2.06
C ASP A 246 10.59 -14.07 3.26
N THR A 247 11.91 -13.87 3.29
CA THR A 247 12.56 -13.09 4.37
C THR A 247 12.19 -11.61 4.31
N TYR A 248 11.97 -11.05 3.12
CA TYR A 248 11.52 -9.67 2.97
C TYR A 248 10.09 -9.45 3.48
N MET A 249 9.22 -10.46 3.43
CA MET A 249 7.87 -10.32 4.01
C MET A 249 7.91 -10.01 5.52
N ALA A 250 9.04 -10.24 6.20
CA ALA A 250 9.28 -9.76 7.56
C ALA A 250 9.37 -8.23 7.64
N VAL A 251 9.90 -7.55 6.61
CA VAL A 251 9.93 -6.07 6.51
C VAL A 251 8.52 -5.52 6.44
N VAL A 252 7.69 -6.11 5.57
CA VAL A 252 6.27 -5.76 5.44
C VAL A 252 5.58 -5.91 6.79
N SER A 253 5.78 -7.05 7.45
CA SER A 253 5.21 -7.32 8.78
C SER A 253 5.71 -6.35 9.85
N CYS A 254 7.00 -5.99 9.83
CA CYS A 254 7.59 -5.02 10.76
C CYS A 254 6.97 -3.63 10.60
N VAL A 255 6.93 -3.12 9.37
CA VAL A 255 6.37 -1.79 9.05
C VAL A 255 4.89 -1.73 9.40
N ARG A 256 4.13 -2.79 9.11
CA ARG A 256 2.70 -2.87 9.43
C ARG A 256 2.45 -2.87 10.95
N GLN A 257 3.29 -3.56 11.72
CA GLN A 257 3.22 -3.52 13.18
C GLN A 257 3.55 -2.13 13.74
N ALA A 258 4.59 -1.49 13.21
CA ALA A 258 5.00 -0.14 13.63
C ALA A 258 3.92 0.92 13.34
N LEU A 259 3.20 0.81 12.22
CA LEU A 259 2.10 1.73 11.88
C LEU A 259 0.81 1.41 12.63
N GLY A 260 0.64 0.16 13.07
CA GLY A 260 -0.52 -0.32 13.81
C GLY A 260 -1.84 -0.19 13.04
N ALA A 261 -2.90 0.17 13.76
CA ALA A 261 -4.25 0.38 13.22
C ALA A 261 -4.41 1.63 12.34
N THR A 262 -3.38 2.46 12.28
CA THR A 262 -3.49 3.80 11.70
C THR A 262 -3.52 3.68 10.18
N HIS A 263 -4.55 4.26 9.57
CA HIS A 263 -4.68 4.30 8.11
C HIS A 263 -4.82 5.72 7.57
N LEU A 264 -4.83 6.73 8.43
CA LEU A 264 -5.05 8.12 8.05
C LEU A 264 -4.10 9.02 8.84
N TRP A 265 -3.23 9.72 8.11
CA TRP A 265 -2.37 10.78 8.62
C TRP A 265 -2.77 12.08 7.94
N PRO A 266 -3.58 12.94 8.58
CA PRO A 266 -4.07 14.18 7.98
C PRO A 266 -2.93 15.05 7.41
N GLY A 267 -3.14 15.58 6.21
CA GLY A 267 -2.15 16.36 5.46
C GLY A 267 -0.95 15.56 4.95
N LYS A 268 -0.94 14.23 5.14
CA LYS A 268 0.13 13.33 4.69
C LYS A 268 -0.42 12.23 3.80
N SER A 269 -0.84 11.11 4.38
CA SER A 269 -1.19 9.89 3.63
C SER A 269 -2.39 9.15 4.18
N ARG A 270 -3.11 8.43 3.32
CA ARG A 270 -4.14 7.44 3.68
C ARG A 270 -3.85 6.10 3.03
N PHE A 271 -4.08 5.03 3.80
CA PHE A 271 -3.96 3.65 3.34
C PHE A 271 -5.35 3.06 3.16
N TYR A 272 -5.69 2.67 1.94
CA TYR A 272 -6.88 1.87 1.69
C TYR A 272 -6.62 0.42 2.09
N ARG A 273 -7.60 -0.15 2.81
CA ARG A 273 -7.61 -1.57 3.16
C ARG A 273 -7.76 -2.41 1.90
N LYS A 274 -7.38 -3.68 2.02
CA LYS A 274 -7.66 -4.70 0.99
C LYS A 274 -9.11 -4.62 0.53
N ALA A 275 -9.34 -4.64 -0.78
CA ALA A 275 -10.66 -4.50 -1.41
C ALA A 275 -11.40 -3.16 -1.27
N HIS A 276 -10.78 -2.13 -0.70
CA HIS A 276 -11.36 -0.79 -0.60
C HIS A 276 -10.68 0.25 -1.52
N GLY A 277 -9.54 -0.12 -2.12
CA GLY A 277 -8.84 0.69 -3.12
C GLY A 277 -9.39 0.51 -4.53
N TRP A 278 -8.70 1.10 -5.50
CA TRP A 278 -9.11 1.14 -6.92
C TRP A 278 -8.42 0.09 -7.81
N VAL A 279 -7.40 -0.62 -7.30
CA VAL A 279 -6.71 -1.70 -8.04
C VAL A 279 -6.89 -3.03 -7.30
N ARG A 280 -7.00 -4.11 -8.07
CA ARG A 280 -7.00 -5.50 -7.58
C ARG A 280 -5.91 -6.28 -8.32
N ASP A 281 -5.24 -7.21 -7.63
CA ASP A 281 -4.22 -8.06 -8.26
C ASP A 281 -4.85 -8.99 -9.32
N GLY A 282 -4.21 -9.12 -10.48
CA GLY A 282 -4.82 -9.73 -11.68
C GLY A 282 -5.23 -11.19 -11.54
N TYR A 283 -4.53 -11.99 -10.72
CA TYR A 283 -4.89 -13.40 -10.44
C TYR A 283 -6.27 -13.52 -9.78
N LEU A 284 -6.72 -12.49 -9.07
CA LEU A 284 -8.03 -12.48 -8.42
C LEU A 284 -9.17 -12.03 -9.34
N ALA A 285 -8.87 -11.67 -10.59
CA ALA A 285 -9.89 -11.34 -11.57
C ALA A 285 -10.52 -12.59 -12.23
N ASP A 286 -9.93 -13.77 -12.05
CA ASP A 286 -10.48 -15.07 -12.48
C ASP A 286 -11.52 -15.60 -11.46
N GLY A 287 -12.64 -14.88 -11.34
CA GLY A 287 -13.89 -15.40 -10.77
C GLY A 287 -14.01 -15.46 -9.23
N LYS A 288 -15.27 -15.47 -8.77
CA LYS A 288 -15.64 -15.51 -7.34
C LYS A 288 -15.08 -16.73 -6.59
N THR A 289 -14.94 -17.87 -7.25
CA THR A 289 -14.52 -19.14 -6.66
C THR A 289 -13.05 -19.12 -6.25
N GLU A 290 -12.17 -18.52 -7.04
CA GLU A 290 -10.75 -18.39 -6.72
C GLU A 290 -10.51 -17.37 -5.59
N LEU A 291 -11.27 -16.27 -5.58
CA LEU A 291 -11.27 -15.29 -4.49
C LEU A 291 -11.73 -15.87 -3.14
N ALA A 292 -12.79 -16.67 -3.13
CA ALA A 292 -13.27 -17.35 -1.93
C ALA A 292 -12.26 -18.42 -1.46
N SER A 293 -11.67 -19.17 -2.40
CA SER A 293 -10.63 -20.16 -2.11
C SER A 293 -9.36 -19.50 -1.57
N PHE A 294 -9.00 -18.33 -2.09
CA PHE A 294 -7.88 -17.52 -1.63
C PHE A 294 -8.13 -16.95 -0.23
N GLY A 295 -9.31 -16.38 0.03
CA GLY A 295 -9.70 -15.92 1.36
C GLY A 295 -9.67 -17.05 2.39
N LYS A 296 -10.13 -18.24 1.99
CA LYS A 296 -10.06 -19.47 2.81
C LYS A 296 -8.61 -19.93 3.03
N TYR A 297 -7.77 -19.96 2.00
CA TYR A 297 -6.35 -20.32 2.10
C TYR A 297 -5.57 -19.37 3.03
N LEU A 298 -5.74 -18.05 2.87
CA LEU A 298 -5.17 -17.09 3.81
C LEU A 298 -5.70 -17.34 5.23
N GLY A 299 -7.01 -17.54 5.38
CA GLY A 299 -7.63 -17.87 6.66
C GLY A 299 -7.07 -19.14 7.30
N GLU A 300 -6.75 -20.18 6.53
CA GLU A 300 -6.23 -21.46 7.04
C GLU A 300 -4.74 -21.41 7.40
N THR A 301 -3.98 -20.49 6.79
CA THR A 301 -2.53 -20.38 7.01
C THR A 301 -2.19 -19.69 8.35
N TYR A 302 -3.10 -18.90 8.92
CA TYR A 302 -2.90 -18.24 10.22
C TYR A 302 -3.45 -19.08 11.39
N PRO A 303 -2.68 -19.26 12.50
CA PRO A 303 -3.14 -19.94 13.70
C PRO A 303 -4.42 -19.32 14.28
N SER A 304 -5.34 -20.13 14.79
CA SER A 304 -6.68 -19.71 15.26
C SER A 304 -6.65 -18.59 16.32
N TYR A 305 -5.68 -18.60 17.22
CA TYR A 305 -5.46 -17.51 18.20
C TYR A 305 -4.81 -16.27 17.58
N GLY A 306 -3.97 -16.43 16.55
CA GLY A 306 -3.37 -15.30 15.80
C GLY A 306 -4.39 -14.48 15.01
N LYS A 307 -5.54 -15.09 14.66
CA LYS A 307 -6.70 -14.42 14.05
C LYS A 307 -7.40 -13.45 15.01
N GLN A 308 -7.17 -13.55 16.31
CA GLN A 308 -7.83 -12.70 17.32
C GLN A 308 -7.01 -11.44 17.66
N VAL A 309 -5.70 -11.44 17.43
CA VAL A 309 -4.77 -10.45 18.02
C VAL A 309 -4.13 -9.51 16.99
N PHE A 310 -4.24 -9.78 15.68
CA PHE A 310 -3.69 -8.87 14.67
C PHE A 310 -4.76 -8.26 13.77
N PHE A 311 -4.53 -6.99 13.45
CA PHE A 311 -5.20 -6.08 12.50
C PHE A 311 -5.46 -6.60 11.08
N LEU A 312 -5.36 -7.90 10.87
CA LEU A 312 -5.89 -8.60 9.72
C LEU A 312 -7.33 -9.00 10.07
N ALA A 313 -8.27 -8.06 9.94
CA ALA A 313 -9.63 -8.49 9.62
C ALA A 313 -9.46 -9.47 8.46
N MET A 314 -9.91 -10.73 8.62
CA MET A 314 -9.92 -11.67 7.51
C MET A 314 -10.47 -10.90 6.32
N PRO A 315 -9.81 -10.92 5.15
CA PRO A 315 -10.43 -10.35 3.98
C PRO A 315 -11.78 -11.05 3.83
N VAL A 316 -12.87 -10.37 4.17
CA VAL A 316 -14.26 -10.78 3.90
C VAL A 316 -14.50 -10.72 2.38
N ILE A 317 -13.43 -10.84 1.59
CA ILE A 317 -13.33 -10.63 0.16
C ILE A 317 -14.14 -11.68 -0.58
N GLY A 318 -14.13 -12.94 -0.14
CA GLY A 318 -14.98 -13.98 -0.74
C GLY A 318 -16.48 -13.67 -0.61
N GLU A 319 -16.90 -13.13 0.54
CA GLU A 319 -18.31 -12.84 0.84
C GLU A 319 -18.75 -11.49 0.28
N CYS A 320 -17.84 -10.51 0.25
CA CYS A 320 -18.15 -9.16 -0.17
C CYS A 320 -17.91 -8.91 -1.66
N TYR A 321 -17.17 -9.77 -2.36
CA TYR A 321 -16.87 -9.57 -3.77
C TYR A 321 -18.08 -9.85 -4.68
N PRO A 322 -18.33 -9.02 -5.71
CA PRO A 322 -17.54 -7.85 -6.12
C PRO A 322 -17.86 -6.54 -5.36
N ASP A 323 -18.90 -6.56 -4.55
CA ASP A 323 -19.56 -5.41 -3.89
C ASP A 323 -19.02 -5.09 -2.48
N CYS A 324 -17.69 -5.10 -2.30
CA CYS A 324 -17.08 -4.93 -0.96
C CYS A 324 -17.38 -3.59 -0.28
N GLU A 325 -17.91 -2.64 -1.04
CA GLU A 325 -18.34 -1.32 -0.57
C GLU A 325 -19.73 -1.31 0.09
N ARG A 326 -20.50 -2.41 0.07
CA ARG A 326 -21.78 -2.51 0.80
C ARG A 326 -21.63 -2.77 2.30
N LEU A 327 -20.43 -3.17 2.74
CA LEU A 327 -20.17 -3.63 4.12
C LEU A 327 -19.37 -2.61 4.96
N THR A 328 -19.21 -1.39 4.47
CA THR A 328 -18.42 -0.31 5.08
C THR A 328 -19.26 0.90 5.44
#